data_AF-A0A975F2Q8-F1
#
_entry.id   AF-A0A975F2Q8-F1
#
_cell.length_a   1.000
_cell.length_b   1.000
_cell.length_c   1.000
_cell.angle_alpha   90.00
_cell.angle_beta   90.00
_cell.angle_gamma   90.00
#
_symmetry.space_group_name_H-M   'P 1'
#
loop_
_entity.id
_entity.type
_entity.pdbx_description
1 polymer ?
#
loop_
_entity_poly.entity_id
_entity_poly.type
_entity_poly.pdbx_seq_one_letter_code
_entity_poly.pdbx_strand_id
1 'polypeptide(L)'
;MKNLNKKPLFLFLAGTALLALSLALTSCSSSEEDFSDAIKRVWREVSTQEGTSPIQIHPHPGPGAPNATLIQPYMCLYQNKIYNAEKQTGFTDPSKDGFYKMGDWDISYYVEDTKLIFVRGSDTIHAYLSLKGNSLTMVETSGGNSTTRKFERVRSPTFTEILSAKD
;
A
#
# COMPACT_ATOMS: atom_id res chain seq x y z
N MET A 1 74.99 61.54 10.30
CA MET A 1 73.67 61.06 10.76
C MET A 1 73.89 59.69 11.42
N LYS A 2 73.59 59.57 12.72
CA LYS A 2 73.79 58.39 13.57
C LYS A 2 72.45 57.76 13.92
N ASN A 3 72.53 56.48 14.33
CA ASN A 3 71.65 55.75 15.26
C ASN A 3 70.32 55.21 14.72
N LEU A 4 69.75 54.10 15.21
CA LEU A 4 70.16 52.89 15.95
C LEU A 4 68.82 52.14 16.23
N ASN A 5 68.84 50.81 16.34
CA ASN A 5 67.98 50.02 17.28
C ASN A 5 66.47 49.87 16.90
N LYS A 6 65.71 48.78 17.14
CA LYS A 6 65.73 47.63 18.07
C LYS A 6 64.97 46.43 17.46
N LYS A 7 65.32 45.21 17.89
CA LYS A 7 64.52 43.94 17.80
C LYS A 7 63.31 43.98 18.80
N PRO A 8 62.62 42.86 19.10
CA PRO A 8 61.75 41.95 18.31
C PRO A 8 60.35 41.79 18.98
N LEU A 9 59.35 41.13 18.36
CA LEU A 9 58.42 40.26 19.12
C LEU A 9 57.53 39.37 18.24
N PHE A 10 57.44 38.10 18.65
CA PHE A 10 56.50 37.07 18.24
C PHE A 10 55.04 37.51 18.38
N LEU A 11 54.19 37.09 17.43
CA LEU A 11 52.83 36.66 17.75
C LEU A 11 52.38 35.58 16.74
N PHE A 12 52.26 34.37 17.28
CA PHE A 12 51.40 33.31 16.78
C PHE A 12 49.96 33.85 16.64
N LEU A 13 49.23 33.46 15.59
CA LEU A 13 48.12 32.52 15.72
C LEU A 13 47.54 32.16 14.35
N ALA A 14 47.37 30.87 14.17
CA ALA A 14 46.72 30.20 13.06
C ALA A 14 45.25 30.61 12.93
N GLY A 15 44.71 30.51 11.71
CA GLY A 15 43.27 30.67 11.48
C GLY A 15 42.83 30.72 10.03
N THR A 16 43.39 29.89 9.15
CA THR A 16 42.82 29.65 7.82
C THR A 16 41.54 28.84 7.97
N ALA A 17 40.40 29.50 8.08
CA ALA A 17 39.09 28.88 7.97
C ALA A 17 38.78 28.59 6.49
N LEU A 18 39.23 27.43 6.00
CA LEU A 18 38.63 26.78 4.83
C LEU A 18 37.46 25.92 5.32
N LEU A 19 36.25 26.47 5.35
CA LEU A 19 35.04 25.64 5.31
C LEU A 19 34.71 25.35 3.85
N ALA A 20 35.31 24.27 3.32
CA ALA A 20 34.74 23.59 2.16
C ALA A 20 33.49 22.86 2.66
N LEU A 21 32.33 23.46 2.43
CA LEU A 21 31.03 22.84 2.69
C LEU A 21 30.83 21.73 1.65
N SER A 22 31.36 20.54 1.91
CA SER A 22 31.02 19.35 1.13
C SER A 22 29.55 19.02 1.40
N LEU A 23 28.66 19.47 0.51
CA LEU A 23 27.33 18.91 0.37
C LEU A 23 27.50 17.46 -0.10
N ALA A 24 27.67 16.55 0.86
CA ALA A 24 27.40 15.15 0.65
C ALA A 24 25.89 15.05 0.39
N LEU A 25 25.52 15.10 -0.89
CA LEU A 25 24.27 14.50 -1.35
C LEU A 25 24.42 13.01 -1.05
N THR A 26 24.04 12.59 0.15
CA THR A 26 23.65 11.22 0.43
C THR A 26 22.52 10.94 -0.53
N SER A 27 22.85 10.38 -1.70
CA SER A 27 21.87 9.72 -2.53
C SER A 27 21.31 8.60 -1.67
N CYS A 28 20.15 8.84 -1.06
CA CYS A 28 19.33 7.74 -0.57
C CYS A 28 19.09 6.86 -1.79
N SER A 29 19.88 5.80 -1.96
CA SER A 29 19.55 4.74 -2.88
C SER A 29 18.30 4.09 -2.30
N SER A 30 17.13 4.60 -2.68
CA SER A 30 15.91 3.83 -2.55
C SER A 30 16.12 2.60 -3.42
N SER A 31 16.47 1.48 -2.80
CA SER A 31 16.32 0.18 -3.45
C SER A 31 14.87 0.14 -3.92
N GLU A 32 14.66 0.10 -5.23
CA GLU A 32 13.33 -0.12 -5.78
C GLU A 32 12.81 -1.43 -5.18
N GLU A 33 11.73 -1.35 -4.41
CA GLU A 33 11.06 -2.53 -3.86
C GLU A 33 10.57 -3.36 -5.05
N ASP A 34 10.87 -4.66 -5.07
CA ASP A 34 10.34 -5.56 -6.11
C ASP A 34 8.82 -5.48 -6.13
N PHE A 35 8.22 -5.46 -7.32
CA PHE A 35 6.78 -5.28 -7.47
C PHE A 35 5.99 -6.35 -6.71
N SER A 36 6.46 -7.60 -6.76
CA SER A 36 5.86 -8.72 -6.04
C SER A 36 5.85 -8.49 -4.53
N ASP A 37 6.93 -7.92 -3.98
CA ASP A 37 7.01 -7.60 -2.56
C ASP A 37 6.22 -6.34 -2.19
N ALA A 38 6.15 -5.36 -3.10
CA ALA A 38 5.40 -4.13 -2.93
C ALA A 38 3.89 -4.37 -2.81
N ILE A 39 3.34 -5.38 -3.50
CA ILE A 39 1.91 -5.68 -3.42
C ILE A 39 1.52 -6.52 -2.20
N LYS A 40 2.46 -7.20 -1.52
CA LYS A 40 2.20 -8.06 -0.34
C LYS A 40 1.82 -7.26 0.89
N ARG A 41 0.59 -6.74 0.93
CA ARG A 41 0.07 -5.81 1.95
C ARG A 41 -1.43 -6.01 2.15
N VAL A 42 -1.97 -5.27 3.12
CA VAL A 42 -3.42 -5.07 3.24
C VAL A 42 -3.82 -3.82 2.46
N TRP A 43 -4.82 -3.99 1.60
CA TRP A 43 -5.33 -3.01 0.68
C TRP A 43 -6.80 -2.75 0.98
N ARG A 44 -7.16 -1.52 1.30
CA ARG A 44 -8.55 -1.09 1.44
C ARG A 44 -9.11 -0.80 0.06
N GLU A 45 -10.20 -1.43 -0.34
CA GLU A 45 -10.83 -1.12 -1.61
C GLU A 45 -11.55 0.23 -1.52
N VAL A 46 -11.22 1.16 -2.41
CA VAL A 46 -11.82 2.50 -2.43
C VAL A 46 -12.94 2.59 -3.47
N SER A 47 -12.87 1.79 -4.54
CA SER A 47 -13.92 1.76 -5.55
C SER A 47 -13.89 0.51 -6.42
N THR A 48 -15.05 0.12 -6.93
CA THR A 48 -15.24 -0.94 -7.92
C THR A 48 -16.01 -0.41 -9.12
N GLN A 49 -15.67 -0.88 -10.32
CA GLN A 49 -16.43 -0.63 -11.55
C GLN A 49 -16.49 -1.90 -12.38
N GLU A 50 -17.71 -2.33 -12.72
CA GLU A 50 -17.96 -3.51 -13.56
C GLU A 50 -18.44 -3.07 -14.94
N GLY A 51 -17.62 -3.29 -15.96
CA GLY A 51 -17.89 -2.90 -17.34
C GLY A 51 -18.22 -1.41 -17.44
N THR A 52 -19.44 -1.11 -17.88
CA THR A 52 -19.96 0.25 -18.01
C THR A 52 -20.83 0.71 -16.83
N SER A 53 -20.98 -0.11 -15.80
CA SER A 53 -21.74 0.23 -14.60
C SER A 53 -21.14 1.46 -13.90
N PRO A 54 -21.97 2.25 -13.18
CA PRO A 54 -21.46 3.33 -12.34
C PRO A 54 -20.41 2.82 -11.34
N ILE A 55 -19.42 3.67 -11.06
CA ILE A 55 -18.41 3.36 -10.04
C ILE A 55 -19.09 3.29 -8.67
N GLN A 56 -18.92 2.16 -7.98
CA GLN A 56 -19.27 2.01 -6.58
C GLN A 56 -18.11 2.51 -5.71
N ILE A 57 -18.39 3.42 -4.78
CA ILE A 57 -17.40 3.93 -3.83
C ILE A 57 -17.58 3.22 -2.49
N HIS A 58 -16.47 2.92 -1.81
CA HIS A 58 -16.47 2.30 -0.49
C HIS A 58 -16.02 3.29 0.61
N PRO A 59 -16.55 3.16 1.84
CA PRO A 59 -17.56 2.18 2.23
C PRO A 59 -18.94 2.51 1.64
N HIS A 60 -19.78 1.49 1.47
CA HIS A 60 -21.17 1.65 0.99
C HIS A 60 -22.17 1.02 1.96
N PRO A 61 -23.45 1.42 1.92
CA PRO A 61 -24.51 0.76 2.70
C PRO A 61 -24.74 -0.68 2.24
N GLY A 62 -24.85 -1.62 3.17
CA GLY A 62 -25.05 -3.04 2.84
C GLY A 62 -26.43 -3.35 2.23
N PRO A 63 -26.53 -4.33 1.32
CA PRO A 63 -27.82 -4.71 0.72
C PRO A 63 -28.75 -5.35 1.76
N GLY A 64 -30.01 -4.86 1.85
CA GLY A 64 -31.07 -5.50 2.62
C GLY A 64 -30.96 -5.43 4.15
N ALA A 65 -29.97 -4.73 4.69
CA ALA A 65 -29.77 -4.60 6.13
C ALA A 65 -30.16 -3.19 6.62
N PRO A 66 -31.35 -2.97 7.22
CA PRO A 66 -31.62 -1.72 7.94
C PRO A 66 -30.69 -1.50 9.14
N ASN A 67 -29.89 -2.52 9.50
CA ASN A 67 -29.08 -2.56 10.70
C ASN A 67 -27.59 -2.80 10.42
N ALA A 68 -27.05 -2.64 9.20
CA ALA A 68 -25.60 -2.58 8.96
C ALA A 68 -25.35 -1.32 8.14
N THR A 69 -24.63 -0.34 8.69
CA THR A 69 -24.62 0.99 8.06
C THR A 69 -23.60 1.06 6.92
N LEU A 70 -22.46 0.37 7.04
CA LEU A 70 -21.34 0.50 6.11
C LEU A 70 -20.56 -0.81 5.94
N ILE A 71 -20.29 -1.16 4.68
CA ILE A 71 -19.43 -2.25 4.22
C ILE A 71 -18.17 -1.66 3.59
N GLN A 72 -17.00 -2.09 4.09
CA GLN A 72 -15.68 -1.71 3.57
C GLN A 72 -14.88 -2.97 3.19
N PRO A 73 -14.71 -3.26 1.90
CA PRO A 73 -13.89 -4.38 1.46
C PRO A 73 -12.38 -4.11 1.62
N TYR A 74 -11.64 -5.19 1.83
CA TYR A 74 -10.20 -5.27 1.92
C TYR A 74 -9.69 -6.48 1.16
N MET A 75 -8.54 -6.33 0.52
CA MET A 75 -7.76 -7.41 -0.07
C MET A 75 -6.42 -7.51 0.68
N CYS A 76 -6.08 -8.71 1.11
CA CYS A 76 -4.83 -9.00 1.78
C CYS A 76 -4.03 -10.00 0.95
N LEU A 77 -2.85 -9.57 0.50
CA LEU A 77 -1.88 -10.43 -0.19
C LEU A 77 -0.79 -10.81 0.81
N TYR A 78 -0.81 -12.05 1.28
CA TYR A 78 0.08 -12.53 2.33
C TYR A 78 0.51 -13.98 2.06
N GLN A 79 1.82 -14.27 2.17
CA GLN A 79 2.37 -15.61 1.94
C GLN A 79 1.91 -16.27 0.62
N ASN A 80 1.88 -15.50 -0.48
CA ASN A 80 1.41 -15.94 -1.79
C ASN A 80 -0.04 -16.44 -1.80
N LYS A 81 -0.87 -15.94 -0.88
CA LYS A 81 -2.29 -16.20 -0.80
C LYS A 81 -3.12 -14.91 -0.75
N ILE A 82 -4.29 -14.96 -1.36
CA ILE A 82 -5.29 -13.90 -1.38
C ILE A 82 -6.30 -14.16 -0.26
N TYR A 83 -6.54 -13.14 0.55
CA TYR A 83 -7.59 -13.11 1.57
C TYR A 83 -8.42 -11.84 1.38
N ASN A 84 -9.64 -11.98 0.89
CA ASN A 84 -10.58 -10.87 0.85
C ASN A 84 -11.47 -10.89 2.09
N ALA A 85 -11.62 -9.74 2.73
CA ALA A 85 -12.53 -9.57 3.85
C ALA A 85 -13.28 -8.26 3.71
N GLU A 86 -14.45 -8.16 4.32
CA GLU A 86 -15.15 -6.90 4.49
C GLU A 86 -15.28 -6.56 5.96
N LYS A 87 -15.06 -5.28 6.28
CA LYS A 87 -15.45 -4.72 7.56
C LYS A 87 -16.89 -4.27 7.46
N GLN A 88 -17.74 -4.83 8.31
CA GLN A 88 -19.10 -4.38 8.49
C GLN A 88 -19.21 -3.60 9.81
N THR A 89 -19.88 -2.45 9.77
CA THR A 89 -20.00 -1.55 10.94
C THR A 89 -21.37 -0.90 11.03
N GLY A 90 -21.69 -0.44 12.24
CA GLY A 90 -22.92 0.30 12.51
C GLY A 90 -24.11 -0.63 12.65
N PHE A 91 -23.90 -1.79 13.25
CA PHE A 91 -24.99 -2.63 13.71
C PHE A 91 -25.63 -2.12 14.99
N THR A 92 -26.96 -2.26 15.08
CA THR A 92 -27.69 -1.99 16.33
C THR A 92 -27.19 -2.86 17.49
N ASP A 93 -26.75 -4.08 17.17
CA ASP A 93 -26.03 -4.97 18.08
C ASP A 93 -24.53 -4.88 17.75
N PRO A 94 -23.72 -4.18 18.56
CA PRO A 94 -22.30 -3.96 18.28
C PRO A 94 -21.47 -5.25 18.21
N SER A 95 -21.96 -6.37 18.74
CA SER A 95 -21.25 -7.66 18.64
C SER A 95 -21.19 -8.20 17.19
N LYS A 96 -22.06 -7.67 16.32
CA LYS A 96 -22.11 -7.97 14.89
C LYS A 96 -21.18 -7.09 14.06
N ASP A 97 -20.59 -6.04 14.63
CA ASP A 97 -19.51 -5.33 13.96
C ASP A 97 -18.28 -6.26 13.86
N GLY A 98 -17.51 -6.12 12.80
CA GLY A 98 -16.28 -6.88 12.63
C GLY A 98 -15.86 -7.12 11.18
N PHE A 99 -14.84 -7.96 11.03
CA PHE A 99 -14.38 -8.45 9.74
C PHE A 99 -15.04 -9.78 9.42
N TYR A 100 -15.48 -9.92 8.17
CA TYR A 100 -16.11 -11.11 7.62
C TYR A 100 -15.37 -11.53 6.35
N LYS A 101 -15.17 -12.83 6.17
CA LYS A 101 -14.57 -13.39 4.96
C LYS A 101 -15.49 -13.12 3.77
N MET A 102 -14.91 -12.86 2.61
CA MET A 102 -15.68 -12.65 1.38
C MET A 102 -14.92 -13.15 0.16
N GLY A 103 -15.64 -13.54 -0.89
CA GLY A 103 -15.04 -13.85 -2.20
C GLY A 103 -13.85 -14.81 -2.12
N ASP A 104 -12.72 -14.45 -2.74
CA ASP A 104 -11.49 -15.26 -2.69
C ASP A 104 -10.88 -15.26 -1.29
N TRP A 105 -10.81 -16.44 -0.69
CA TRP A 105 -10.20 -16.67 0.62
C TRP A 105 -9.22 -17.85 0.55
N ASP A 106 -8.00 -17.64 1.05
CA ASP A 106 -6.93 -18.64 1.06
C ASP A 106 -6.53 -19.15 -0.35
N ILE A 107 -6.70 -18.30 -1.37
CA ILE A 107 -6.41 -18.65 -2.75
C ILE A 107 -4.95 -18.39 -3.08
N SER A 108 -4.21 -19.41 -3.49
CA SER A 108 -2.83 -19.26 -3.95
C SER A 108 -2.74 -18.36 -5.18
N TYR A 109 -1.76 -17.47 -5.18
CA TYR A 109 -1.43 -16.63 -6.33
C TYR A 109 0.06 -16.63 -6.62
N TYR A 110 0.41 -16.18 -7.81
CA TYR A 110 1.76 -15.75 -8.16
C TYR A 110 1.70 -14.49 -9.03
N VAL A 111 2.86 -13.85 -9.22
CA VAL A 111 2.99 -12.61 -9.98
C VAL A 111 3.97 -12.81 -11.12
N GLU A 112 3.55 -12.46 -12.33
CA GLU A 112 4.39 -12.36 -13.53
C GLU A 112 4.34 -10.92 -14.03
N ASP A 113 5.47 -10.20 -13.91
CA ASP A 113 5.57 -8.76 -14.16
C ASP A 113 4.53 -7.96 -13.34
N THR A 114 3.42 -7.57 -13.99
CA THR A 114 2.31 -6.82 -13.39
C THR A 114 1.02 -7.63 -13.32
N LYS A 115 1.06 -8.92 -13.65
CA LYS A 115 -0.12 -9.80 -13.62
C LYS A 115 -0.17 -10.58 -12.32
N LEU A 116 -1.27 -10.44 -11.60
CA LEU A 116 -1.67 -11.33 -10.51
C LEU A 116 -2.41 -12.52 -11.11
N ILE A 117 -1.90 -13.73 -10.89
CA ILE A 117 -2.49 -14.95 -11.44
C ILE A 117 -2.89 -15.86 -10.28
N PHE A 118 -4.14 -16.30 -10.29
CA PHE A 118 -4.69 -17.17 -9.25
C PHE A 118 -5.81 -18.06 -9.81
N VAL A 119 -6.16 -19.12 -9.08
CA VAL A 119 -7.17 -20.09 -9.49
C VAL A 119 -8.44 -19.91 -8.65
N ARG A 120 -9.57 -19.68 -9.30
CA ARG A 120 -10.90 -19.60 -8.68
C ARG A 120 -11.74 -20.75 -9.24
N GLY A 121 -11.91 -21.81 -8.45
CA GLY A 121 -12.57 -23.04 -8.93
C GLY A 121 -11.75 -23.72 -10.04
N SER A 122 -12.34 -23.88 -11.23
CA SER A 122 -11.66 -24.41 -12.44
C SER A 122 -10.92 -23.35 -13.24
N ASP A 123 -11.15 -22.07 -12.94
CA ASP A 123 -10.77 -20.99 -13.82
C ASP A 123 -9.46 -20.35 -13.35
N THR A 124 -8.54 -20.13 -14.30
CA THR A 124 -7.35 -19.31 -14.05
C THR A 124 -7.71 -17.87 -14.34
N ILE A 125 -7.60 -17.04 -13.29
CA ILE A 125 -7.89 -15.61 -13.35
C ILE A 125 -6.59 -14.86 -13.56
N HIS A 126 -6.60 -13.92 -14.51
CA HIS A 126 -5.50 -13.01 -14.77
C HIS A 126 -5.95 -11.58 -14.46
N ALA A 127 -5.39 -10.99 -13.42
CA ALA A 127 -5.66 -9.61 -13.02
C ALA A 127 -4.43 -8.74 -13.31
N TYR A 128 -4.61 -7.67 -14.09
CA TYR A 128 -3.55 -6.69 -14.34
C TYR A 128 -3.48 -5.69 -13.19
N LEU A 129 -2.29 -5.52 -12.63
CA LEU A 129 -2.03 -4.63 -11.52
C LEU A 129 -1.27 -3.37 -11.98
N SER A 130 -1.66 -2.22 -11.45
CA SER A 130 -0.91 -0.97 -11.56
C SER A 130 -0.70 -0.39 -10.17
N LEU A 131 0.56 -0.31 -9.74
CA LEU A 131 0.95 0.24 -8.45
C LEU A 131 1.54 1.64 -8.64
N LYS A 132 1.01 2.63 -7.93
CA LYS A 132 1.54 4.00 -7.88
C LYS A 132 1.54 4.51 -6.45
N GLY A 133 2.70 4.48 -5.82
CA GLY A 133 2.85 4.86 -4.40
C GLY A 133 1.99 3.97 -3.50
N ASN A 134 1.00 4.56 -2.83
CA ASN A 134 0.07 3.84 -1.94
C ASN A 134 -1.24 3.42 -2.63
N SER A 135 -1.34 3.55 -3.96
CA SER A 135 -2.53 3.19 -4.72
C SER A 135 -2.28 1.98 -5.60
N LEU A 136 -3.17 0.99 -5.53
CA LEU A 136 -3.17 -0.19 -6.37
C LEU A 136 -4.44 -0.18 -7.22
N THR A 137 -4.32 -0.37 -8.53
CA THR A 137 -5.46 -0.64 -9.42
C THR A 137 -5.34 -2.06 -9.92
N MET A 138 -6.43 -2.82 -9.85
CA MET A 138 -6.54 -4.16 -10.38
C MET A 138 -7.62 -4.18 -11.46
N VAL A 139 -7.32 -4.77 -12.60
CA VAL A 139 -8.27 -4.97 -13.70
C VAL A 139 -8.35 -6.45 -14.02
N GLU A 140 -9.49 -7.06 -13.76
CA GLU A 140 -9.83 -8.43 -14.14
C GLU A 140 -10.69 -8.38 -15.41
N THR A 141 -10.37 -9.18 -16.43
CA THR A 141 -11.18 -9.26 -17.65
C THR A 141 -11.71 -10.69 -17.80
N SER A 142 -13.03 -10.84 -17.88
CA SER A 142 -13.69 -12.14 -18.07
C SER A 142 -14.86 -11.99 -19.04
N GLY A 143 -14.93 -12.87 -20.05
CA GLY A 143 -16.05 -12.91 -21.00
C GLY A 143 -16.30 -11.61 -21.78
N GLY A 144 -15.29 -10.77 -21.97
CA GLY A 144 -15.42 -9.46 -22.63
C GLY A 144 -15.85 -8.31 -21.71
N ASN A 145 -16.16 -8.59 -20.44
CA ASN A 145 -16.38 -7.59 -19.41
C ASN A 145 -15.10 -7.40 -18.58
N SER A 146 -14.91 -6.19 -18.05
CA SER A 146 -13.78 -5.90 -17.16
C SER A 146 -14.27 -5.39 -15.82
N THR A 147 -13.64 -5.83 -14.74
CA THR A 147 -13.88 -5.32 -13.40
C THR A 147 -12.62 -4.56 -12.97
N THR A 148 -12.76 -3.26 -12.75
CA THR A 148 -11.71 -2.40 -12.22
C THR A 148 -11.94 -2.19 -10.73
N ARG A 149 -10.96 -2.59 -9.92
CA ARG A 149 -10.94 -2.39 -8.47
C ARG A 149 -9.78 -1.45 -8.13
N LYS A 150 -10.04 -0.42 -7.34
CA LYS A 150 -9.01 0.50 -6.85
C LYS A 150 -8.85 0.33 -5.37
N PHE A 151 -7.61 0.38 -4.92
CA PHE A 151 -7.27 0.18 -3.53
C PHE A 151 -6.28 1.22 -3.03
N GLU A 152 -6.28 1.40 -1.72
CA GLU A 152 -5.31 2.18 -0.98
C GLU A 152 -4.59 1.29 0.04
N ARG A 153 -3.27 1.44 0.12
CA ARG A 153 -2.44 0.75 1.11
C ARG A 153 -2.80 1.26 2.49
N VAL A 154 -3.08 0.35 3.42
CA VAL A 154 -3.39 0.70 4.82
C VAL A 154 -2.44 0.02 5.79
N ARG A 155 -2.32 0.60 6.99
CA ARG A 155 -1.60 -0.01 8.12
C ARG A 155 -2.54 -0.74 9.09
N SER A 156 -3.84 -0.45 9.02
CA SER A 156 -4.89 -1.12 9.76
C SER A 156 -6.09 -1.31 8.82
N PRO A 157 -6.72 -2.49 8.81
CA PRO A 157 -6.37 -3.67 9.58
C PRO A 157 -5.02 -4.28 9.17
N THR A 158 -4.40 -4.98 10.09
CA THR A 158 -3.21 -5.80 9.90
C THR A 158 -3.58 -7.14 9.24
N PHE A 159 -2.57 -7.87 8.77
CA PHE A 159 -2.77 -9.23 8.23
C PHE A 159 -3.46 -10.14 9.25
N THR A 160 -3.05 -10.08 10.52
CA THR A 160 -3.64 -10.90 11.60
C THR A 160 -5.11 -10.56 11.83
N GLU A 161 -5.47 -9.28 11.79
CA GLU A 161 -6.88 -8.86 11.92
C GLU A 161 -7.72 -9.34 10.73
N ILE A 162 -7.20 -9.25 9.51
CA ILE A 162 -7.88 -9.82 8.32
C ILE A 162 -8.03 -11.33 8.47
N LEU A 163 -6.95 -12.06 8.78
CA LEU A 163 -6.97 -13.53 8.90
C LEU A 163 -7.89 -14.04 10.03
N SER A 164 -8.22 -13.18 10.99
CA SER A 164 -9.17 -13.47 12.07
C SER A 164 -10.63 -13.16 11.70
N ALA A 165 -10.92 -12.84 10.44
CA ALA A 165 -12.27 -12.57 9.97
C ALA A 165 -13.22 -13.76 10.23
N LYS A 166 -14.46 -13.43 10.58
CA LYS A 166 -15.56 -14.38 10.81
C LYS A 166 -16.00 -14.98 9.47
N ASP A 167 -16.50 -16.21 9.50
CA ASP A 167 -17.23 -16.80 8.36
C ASP A 167 -18.57 -16.09 8.13
#